data_AF-A0A3D4ZK24-F1
#
_entry.id   AF-A0A3D4ZK24-F1
#
_cell.length_a   1.000
_cell.length_b   1.000
_cell.length_c   1.000
_cell.angle_alpha   90.00
_cell.angle_beta   90.00
_cell.angle_gamma   90.00
#
_symmetry.space_group_name_H-M   'P 1'
#
loop_
_entity.id
_entity.type
_entity.pdbx_description
1 polymer ?
#
loop_
_entity_poly.entity_id
_entity_poly.type
_entity_poly.pdbx_seq_one_letter_code
_entity_poly.pdbx_strand_id
1 'polypeptide(L)' 'MKRFLFCLLLSFSALWAADLVVLNDGTMHTGRLIIYEEGKMLLFEDLQGNQRVYAPDEILITRTNIDVESLIAVDWNR' A
#
# COMPACT_ATOMS: atom_id res chain seq x y z
N MET A 1 -18.47 26.46 3.41
CA MET A 1 -18.72 25.03 3.07
C MET A 1 -17.93 24.53 1.86
N LYS A 2 -17.80 25.28 0.75
CA LYS A 2 -17.04 24.83 -0.44
C LYS A 2 -15.56 24.44 -0.17
N ARG A 3 -14.89 25.12 0.77
CA ARG A 3 -13.48 24.83 1.13
C ARG A 3 -13.29 23.49 1.85
N PHE A 4 -14.24 23.09 2.72
CA PHE A 4 -14.18 21.79 3.41
C PHE A 4 -14.33 20.62 2.45
N LEU A 5 -15.24 20.74 1.47
CA LEU A 5 -15.43 19.73 0.44
C LEU A 5 -14.17 19.53 -0.40
N PHE A 6 -13.47 20.62 -0.73
CA PHE A 6 -12.22 20.56 -1.49
C PHE A 6 -11.08 19.89 -0.72
N CYS A 7 -10.90 20.23 0.56
CA CYS A 7 -9.91 19.54 1.41
C CYS A 7 -10.23 18.05 1.57
N LEU A 8 -11.52 17.70 1.71
CA LEU A 8 -11.95 16.31 1.80
C LEU A 8 -11.59 15.55 0.52
N LEU A 9 -11.91 16.11 -0.65
CA LEU A 9 -11.59 15.50 -1.95
C LEU A 9 -10.07 15.35 -2.16
N LEU A 10 -9.26 16.33 -1.76
CA LEU A 10 -7.80 16.25 -1.82
C LEU A 10 -7.24 15.14 -0.94
N SER A 11 -7.76 14.97 0.29
CA SER A 11 -7.35 13.88 1.18
C SER A 11 -7.72 12.51 0.62
N PHE A 12 -8.89 12.38 -0.01
CA PHE A 12 -9.30 11.13 -0.68
C PHE A 12 -8.40 10.81 -1.88
N SER A 13 -8.00 11.80 -2.68
CA SER A 13 -7.06 11.61 -3.79
C SER A 13 -5.68 11.14 -3.30
N ALA A 14 -5.19 11.70 -2.20
CA ALA A 14 -3.92 11.30 -1.60
C ALA A 14 -3.94 9.84 -1.09
N LEU A 15 -5.06 9.41 -0.52
CA LEU A 15 -5.24 8.02 -0.07
C LEU A 15 -5.30 7.04 -1.24
N TRP A 16 -5.91 7.47 -2.36
CA TRP A 16 -5.96 6.67 -3.59
C TRP A 16 -4.59 6.54 -4.25
N ALA A 17 -3.74 7.56 -4.08
CA ALA A 17 -2.40 7.63 -4.65
C ALA A 17 -1.36 6.77 -3.92
N ALA A 18 -1.65 6.36 -2.68
CA ALA A 18 -0.74 5.64 -1.81
C ALA A 18 -0.77 4.14 -2.06
N ASP A 19 0.37 3.51 -1.86
CA ASP A 19 0.49 2.07 -1.87
C ASP A 19 -0.02 1.45 -0.55
N LEU A 20 -0.39 0.17 -0.60
CA LEU A 20 -0.89 -0.59 0.54
C LEU A 20 -0.12 -1.89 0.68
N VAL A 21 0.28 -2.21 1.91
CA VAL A 21 0.77 -3.52 2.32
C VAL A 21 -0.19 -4.09 3.35
N VAL A 22 -0.63 -5.32 3.15
CA VAL A 22 -1.42 -6.08 4.11
C VAL A 22 -0.56 -7.24 4.58
N LEU A 23 -0.45 -7.40 5.90
CA LEU A 23 0.33 -8.44 6.53
C LEU A 23 -0.53 -9.67 6.84
N ASN A 24 0.12 -10.81 7.09
CA ASN A 24 -0.54 -12.08 7.42
C ASN A 24 -1.29 -12.06 8.75
N ASP A 25 -0.95 -11.14 9.66
CA ASP A 25 -1.68 -10.91 10.90
C ASP A 25 -2.93 -10.03 10.72
N GLY A 26 -3.21 -9.58 9.50
CA GLY A 26 -4.32 -8.69 9.15
C GLY A 26 -4.02 -7.20 9.30
N THR A 27 -2.81 -6.82 9.72
CA THR A 27 -2.39 -5.43 9.82
C THR A 27 -2.25 -4.80 8.43
N MET A 28 -2.72 -3.57 8.29
CA MET A 28 -2.66 -2.81 7.04
C MET A 28 -1.78 -1.57 7.20
N HIS A 29 -0.91 -1.36 6.23
CA HIS A 29 0.00 -0.21 6.16
C HIS A 29 -0.13 0.52 4.83
N THR A 30 -0.42 1.82 4.91
CA THR A 30 -0.50 2.72 3.75
C THR A 30 0.72 3.63 3.69
N GLY A 31 1.24 3.86 2.48
CA GLY A 31 2.51 4.53 2.30
C GLY A 31 3.03 4.41 0.87
N ARG A 32 4.33 4.16 0.73
CA ARG A 32 5.03 3.99 -0.54
C ARG A 32 5.87 2.72 -0.51
N LEU A 33 5.68 1.83 -1.50
CA LEU A 33 6.64 0.76 -1.76
C LEU A 33 7.86 1.37 -2.44
N ILE A 34 9.02 1.24 -1.79
CA ILE A 34 10.31 1.71 -2.33
C ILE A 34 10.94 0.59 -3.16
N ILE A 35 10.96 -0.63 -2.62
CA ILE A 35 11.51 -1.83 -3.29
C ILE A 35 10.52 -2.96 -3.12
N TYR A 36 10.13 -3.57 -4.24
CA TYR A 36 9.30 -4.76 -4.28
C TYR A 36 9.85 -5.74 -5.32
N GLU A 37 10.08 -6.96 -4.89
CA GLU A 37 10.36 -8.09 -5.76
C GLU A 37 9.73 -9.33 -5.14
N GLU A 38 9.01 -10.10 -5.95
CA GLU A 38 8.29 -11.28 -5.49
C GLU A 38 9.24 -12.27 -4.81
N GLY A 39 8.86 -12.76 -3.62
CA GLY A 39 9.68 -13.68 -2.83
C GLY A 39 10.90 -13.05 -2.16
N LYS A 40 11.10 -11.73 -2.24
CA LYS A 40 12.15 -10.99 -1.52
C LYS A 40 11.57 -10.04 -0.48
N MET A 41 12.45 -9.52 0.37
CA MET A 41 12.07 -8.50 1.36
C MET A 41 11.53 -7.25 0.67
N LEU A 42 10.47 -6.69 1.24
CA LEU A 42 9.84 -5.46 0.79
C LEU A 42 10.36 -4.28 1.61
N LEU A 43 10.78 -3.20 0.94
CA LEU A 43 11.08 -1.93 1.60
C LEU A 43 9.90 -0.97 1.43
N PHE A 44 9.34 -0.56 2.56
CA PHE A 44 8.16 0.30 2.65
C PHE A 44 8.47 1.59 3.40
N GLU A 45 7.88 2.70 2.98
CA GLU A 45 7.90 3.95 3.72
C GLU A 45 6.46 4.34 4.09
N ASP A 46 6.20 4.54 5.38
CA ASP A 46 4.88 4.96 5.84
C ASP A 46 4.60 6.44 5.52
N LEU A 47 3.36 6.88 5.71
CA LEU A 47 2.96 8.28 5.48
C LEU A 47 3.69 9.31 6.37
N GLN A 48 4.40 8.86 7.40
CA GLN A 48 5.21 9.70 8.29
C GLN A 48 6.69 9.76 7.84
N GLY A 49 7.07 9.00 6.80
CA GLY A 49 8.43 8.90 6.30
C GLY A 49 9.28 7.87 7.03
N ASN A 50 8.70 7.02 7.87
CA ASN A 50 9.46 5.94 8.52
C ASN A 50 9.56 4.75 7.58
N GLN A 51 10.76 4.21 7.48
CA GLN A 51 11.02 3.03 6.67
C GLN A 51 10.86 1.74 7.48
N ARG A 52 10.26 0.74 6.85
CA ARG A 52 10.04 -0.60 7.40
C ARG A 52 10.39 -1.64 6.35
N VAL A 53 10.96 -2.74 6.81
CA VAL A 53 11.25 -3.90 5.98
C VAL A 53 10.29 -5.00 6.39
N TYR A 54 9.63 -5.60 5.42
CA TYR A 54 8.79 -6.78 5.64
C TYR A 54 9.42 -7.98 4.95
N ALA A 55 9.49 -9.10 5.65
CA ALA A 55 9.91 -10.37 5.09
C ALA A 55 8.79 -10.94 4.18
N PRO A 56 9.13 -11.78 3.18
CA PRO A 56 8.13 -12.35 2.27
C PRO A 56 7.00 -13.10 2.97
N ASP A 57 7.31 -13.77 4.08
CA ASP A 57 6.37 -14.57 4.89
C ASP A 57 5.51 -13.73 5.84
N GLU A 58 5.77 -12.42 5.94
CA GLU A 58 4.93 -11.48 6.70
C GLU A 58 3.85 -10.84 5.80
N ILE A 59 4.06 -10.85 4.47
CA ILE A 59 3.22 -10.15 3.50
C ILE A 59 2.09 -11.07 3.03
N LEU A 60 0.85 -10.60 3.17
CA LEU A 60 -0.32 -11.25 2.59
C LEU A 60 -0.57 -10.75 1.17
N ILE A 61 -0.61 -9.43 0.99
CA ILE A 61 -0.86 -8.80 -0.32
C ILE A 61 -0.30 -7.38 -0.34
N THR A 62 0.16 -6.96 -1.51
CA THR A 62 0.57 -5.58 -1.78
C THR A 62 -0.26 -5.00 -2.92
N ARG A 63 -0.75 -3.77 -2.76
CA ARG A 63 -1.32 -2.97 -3.85
C ARG A 63 -0.38 -1.81 -4.14
N THR A 64 0.18 -1.79 -5.34
CA THR A 64 0.93 -0.64 -5.85
C THR A 64 0.02 0.24 -6.68
N ASN A 65 0.10 1.55 -6.52
CA ASN A 65 -0.60 2.53 -7.34
C ASN A 65 0.22 2.97 -8.58
N ILE A 66 1.30 2.24 -8.90
CA ILE A 66 2.02 2.38 -10.16
C ILE A 66 1.16 1.76 -11.26
N ASP A 67 0.87 2.56 -12.28
CA ASP A 67 -0.07 2.35 -13.40
C ASP A 67 0.39 1.26 -14.40
N VAL A 68 0.72 0.06 -13.91
CA VAL A 68 1.20 -1.06 -14.73
C VAL A 68 0.57 -2.35 -14.23
N GLU A 69 -0.49 -2.78 -14.93
CA GLU A 69 -0.86 -4.16 -15.35
C GLU A 69 -0.58 -5.41 -14.46
N SER A 70 -0.11 -5.30 -13.23
CA SER A 70 0.15 -6.42 -12.33
C SER A 70 -0.80 -6.37 -11.14
N LEU A 71 -2.10 -6.44 -11.42
CA LEU A 71 -3.05 -7.04 -10.49
C LEU A 71 -2.65 -8.52 -10.36
N ILE A 72 -1.78 -8.83 -9.40
CA ILE A 72 -1.65 -10.22 -8.92
C ILE A 72 -2.95 -10.49 -8.18
N ALA A 73 -3.88 -11.11 -8.90
CA ALA A 73 -5.14 -11.58 -8.37
C ALA A 73 -4.85 -12.63 -7.28
N VAL A 74 -5.06 -12.25 -6.02
CA VAL A 74 -5.14 -13.22 -4.94
C VAL A 74 -6.55 -13.81 -4.96
N ASP A 75 -6.61 -15.13 -5.11
CA ASP A 75 -7.83 -15.92 -4.98
C ASP A 75 -8.34 -15.83 -3.54
N TRP A 76 -9.50 -15.19 -3.35
CA TRP A 76 -10.13 -14.96 -2.04
C TRP A 76 -10.77 -16.23 -1.44
N ASN A 77 -10.54 -17.40 -2.03
CA ASN A 77 -11.34 -18.60 -1.80
C ASN A 77 -10.59 -19.76 -1.14
N ARG A 78 -9.55 -19.47 -0.32
CA ARG A 78 -8.86 -20.50 0.46
C ARG A 78 -8.90 -20.22 1.96
#